data_AF-A0A2Z6M0B8-F1
#
_entry.id   AF-A0A2Z6M0B8-F1
#
_cell.length_a   1.000
_cell.length_b   1.000
_cell.length_c   1.000
_cell.angle_alpha   90.00
_cell.angle_beta   90.00
_cell.angle_gamma   90.00
#
_symmetry.space_group_name_H-M   'P 1'
#
loop_
_entity.id
_entity.type
_entity.pdbx_description
1 polymer ?
#
loop_
_entity_poly.entity_id
_entity_poly.type
_entity_poly.pdbx_seq_one_letter_code
_entity_poly.pdbx_strand_id
1 'polypeptide(L)'
;MGNVTGTVAAKFAFFPPEPPTYEVFKDNDGVMMFTGTHDKNVDVHVVDTKGGNKVVATFWKHPFARFTILYSHGNAADLGQMVDLFIELRAHLRVNIMSYDYSGYGRSTGKPSEFNTYYDIEAVYNLLKNGYGFKQEDLILYGQSVGSGPTLHLASKLQNLRGVVLHSAILSGLRVLYPVKVTFWFDIFKNIDKIRYVNCPVFVIHGTEDEIVDYSHGKRLWELSKEKYDPLWVKGGGHCNLETFPEYIKYMRKFINAMEKINITCQTNKPQLTQNPSITESRHNKCLRFANEFVRIRICLRHHKKFEGVFDLNPVEIVVALFRWGNS
;
A
#
# COMPACT_ATOMS: atom_id res chain seq x y z
N MET A 1 -25.16 -2.57 -9.07
CA MET A 1 -24.91 -4.03 -9.16
C MET A 1 -23.48 -4.28 -8.74
N GLY A 2 -23.28 -4.80 -7.52
CA GLY A 2 -22.02 -4.75 -6.80
C GLY A 2 -21.08 -5.93 -7.07
N ASN A 3 -19.77 -5.62 -7.11
CA ASN A 3 -18.65 -6.23 -6.37
C ASN A 3 -18.54 -7.77 -6.20
N VAL A 4 -19.10 -8.61 -7.07
CA VAL A 4 -18.85 -10.06 -7.01
C VAL A 4 -17.40 -10.42 -7.39
N THR A 5 -16.72 -9.62 -8.22
CA THR A 5 -15.35 -9.91 -8.65
C THR A 5 -14.29 -9.65 -7.58
N GLY A 6 -14.54 -8.75 -6.62
CA GLY A 6 -13.57 -8.38 -5.58
C GLY A 6 -13.38 -9.43 -4.49
N THR A 7 -14.38 -10.29 -4.23
CA THR A 7 -14.36 -11.23 -3.10
C THR A 7 -13.51 -12.47 -3.36
N VAL A 8 -13.43 -12.93 -4.61
CA VAL A 8 -12.61 -14.11 -4.98
C VAL A 8 -11.14 -13.72 -5.13
N ALA A 9 -10.84 -12.61 -5.80
CA ALA A 9 -9.46 -12.12 -5.93
C ALA A 9 -8.83 -11.82 -4.57
N ALA A 10 -9.60 -11.26 -3.62
CA ALA A 10 -9.13 -11.03 -2.26
C ALA A 10 -8.71 -12.32 -1.55
N LYS A 11 -9.44 -13.43 -1.70
CA LYS A 11 -9.07 -14.71 -1.07
C LYS A 11 -7.74 -15.29 -1.55
N PHE A 12 -7.28 -14.94 -2.74
CA PHE A 12 -5.99 -15.37 -3.28
C PHE A 12 -4.87 -14.35 -3.05
N ALA A 13 -5.22 -13.12 -2.66
CA ALA A 13 -4.26 -12.03 -2.48
C ALA A 13 -3.87 -11.81 -1.02
N PHE A 14 -4.65 -12.31 -0.06
CA PHE A 14 -4.46 -12.07 1.37
C PHE A 14 -4.31 -13.38 2.15
N PHE A 15 -3.21 -13.51 2.89
CA PHE A 15 -2.85 -14.68 3.69
C PHE A 15 -2.55 -14.27 5.14
N PRO A 16 -3.56 -13.81 5.91
CA PRO A 16 -3.35 -13.48 7.32
C PRO A 16 -2.85 -14.71 8.10
N PRO A 17 -1.96 -14.53 9.11
CA PRO A 17 -1.58 -15.62 9.99
C PRO A 17 -2.80 -16.24 10.71
N GLU A 18 -2.90 -17.57 10.67
CA GLU A 18 -3.92 -18.34 11.37
C GLU A 18 -3.26 -19.47 12.21
N PRO A 19 -3.35 -19.43 13.56
CA PRO A 19 -3.95 -18.37 14.38
C PRO A 19 -3.13 -17.05 14.35
N PRO A 20 -3.73 -15.91 14.74
CA PRO A 20 -3.00 -14.66 14.99
C PRO A 20 -1.83 -14.87 15.94
N THR A 21 -0.69 -14.22 15.68
CA THR A 21 0.52 -14.38 16.48
C THR A 21 0.51 -13.58 17.79
N TYR A 22 -0.53 -12.77 17.97
CA TYR A 22 -0.72 -11.96 19.16
C TYR A 22 -2.19 -11.89 19.62
N GLU A 23 -2.38 -11.49 20.87
CA GLU A 23 -3.63 -11.19 21.54
C GLU A 23 -3.67 -9.72 21.94
N VAL A 24 -4.89 -9.17 22.06
CA VAL A 24 -5.13 -7.83 22.61
C VAL A 24 -6.00 -7.97 23.85
N PHE A 25 -5.59 -7.36 24.95
CA PHE A 25 -6.31 -7.43 26.22
C PHE A 25 -6.22 -6.09 26.96
N LYS A 26 -7.08 -5.90 27.96
CA LYS A 26 -6.98 -4.77 28.88
C LYS A 26 -6.25 -5.21 30.14
N ASP A 27 -5.31 -4.39 30.60
CA ASP A 27 -4.70 -4.59 31.91
C ASP A 27 -5.66 -4.19 33.06
N ASN A 28 -5.17 -4.29 34.29
CA ASN A 28 -5.95 -3.97 35.50
C ASN A 28 -6.37 -2.49 35.56
N ASP A 29 -5.66 -1.60 34.85
CA ASP A 29 -5.94 -0.17 34.78
C ASP A 29 -6.83 0.19 33.58
N GLY A 30 -7.26 -0.82 32.79
CA GLY A 30 -8.11 -0.66 31.63
C GLY A 30 -7.37 -0.23 30.36
N VAL A 31 -6.04 -0.17 30.38
CA VAL A 31 -5.18 0.18 29.25
C VAL A 31 -5.11 -1.00 28.29
N MET A 32 -5.27 -0.71 27.00
CA MET A 32 -5.15 -1.73 25.95
C MET A 32 -3.69 -2.12 25.76
N MET A 33 -3.42 -3.42 25.86
CA MET A 33 -2.11 -4.03 25.71
C MET A 33 -2.18 -5.09 24.60
N PHE A 34 -1.04 -5.42 24.01
CA PHE A 34 -0.93 -6.53 23.07
C PHE A 34 0.21 -7.48 23.48
N THR A 35 0.04 -8.78 23.27
CA THR A 35 1.08 -9.76 23.60
C THR A 35 2.27 -9.59 22.67
N GLY A 36 3.47 -9.47 23.22
CA GLY A 36 4.70 -9.27 22.45
C GLY A 36 5.55 -8.10 22.94
N THR A 37 5.01 -7.19 23.74
CA THR A 37 5.81 -6.16 24.40
C THR A 37 5.22 -5.71 25.74
N HIS A 38 6.11 -5.40 26.69
CA HIS A 38 5.78 -4.69 27.93
C HIS A 38 6.28 -3.23 27.91
N ASP A 39 6.64 -2.72 26.73
CA ASP A 39 7.12 -1.35 26.58
C ASP A 39 6.00 -0.34 26.83
N LYS A 40 6.16 0.44 27.90
CA LYS A 40 5.23 1.52 28.30
C LYS A 40 5.10 2.64 27.26
N ASN A 41 5.99 2.67 26.26
CA ASN A 41 5.96 3.63 25.16
C ASN A 41 5.16 3.13 23.97
N VAL A 42 4.39 2.04 24.11
CA VAL A 42 3.54 1.50 23.05
C VAL A 42 2.08 1.66 23.43
N ASP A 43 1.33 2.38 22.61
CA ASP A 43 -0.12 2.49 22.76
C ASP A 43 -0.81 1.51 21.81
N VAL A 44 -1.86 0.81 22.26
CA VAL A 44 -2.67 -0.07 21.43
C VAL A 44 -4.06 0.53 21.24
N HIS A 45 -4.53 0.55 19.99
CA HIS A 45 -5.81 1.12 19.60
C HIS A 45 -6.65 0.11 18.83
N VAL A 46 -7.96 0.19 19.02
CA VAL A 46 -8.94 -0.48 18.16
C VAL A 46 -9.73 0.63 17.47
N VAL A 47 -9.55 0.77 16.16
CA VAL A 47 -10.04 1.90 15.38
C VAL A 47 -11.19 1.46 14.48
N ASP A 48 -12.29 2.20 14.51
CA ASP A 48 -13.41 2.01 13.60
C ASP A 48 -13.09 2.52 12.19
N THR A 49 -13.38 1.69 11.19
CA THR A 49 -13.14 2.00 9.78
C THR A 49 -14.43 2.38 9.08
N LYS A 50 -14.33 3.14 7.99
CA LYS A 50 -15.49 3.44 7.12
C LYS A 50 -16.13 2.19 6.51
N GLY A 51 -15.39 1.08 6.44
CA GLY A 51 -15.90 -0.22 6.00
C GLY A 51 -16.74 -0.95 7.04
N GLY A 52 -16.92 -0.39 8.24
CA GLY A 52 -17.66 -1.02 9.34
C GLY A 52 -16.86 -2.09 10.10
N ASN A 53 -15.56 -2.20 9.84
CA ASN A 53 -14.65 -3.08 10.57
C ASN A 53 -13.93 -2.32 11.68
N LYS A 54 -13.43 -3.06 12.67
CA LYS A 54 -12.50 -2.59 13.69
C LYS A 54 -11.11 -3.12 13.39
N VAL A 55 -10.12 -2.24 13.28
CA VAL A 55 -8.72 -2.61 13.06
C VAL A 55 -7.86 -2.31 14.28
N VAL A 56 -6.92 -3.20 14.58
CA VAL A 56 -5.94 -2.99 15.64
C VAL A 56 -4.77 -2.17 15.10
N ALA A 57 -4.37 -1.16 15.85
CA ALA A 57 -3.20 -0.34 15.57
C ALA A 57 -2.30 -0.20 16.80
N THR A 58 -1.00 -0.11 16.59
CA THR A 58 0.00 0.08 17.65
C THR A 58 0.84 1.31 17.35
N PHE A 59 1.04 2.15 18.36
CA PHE A 59 1.86 3.36 18.26
C PHE A 59 3.09 3.28 19.16
N TRP A 60 4.25 3.06 18.53
CA TRP A 60 5.56 2.90 19.16
C TRP A 60 6.26 4.25 19.26
N LYS A 61 6.28 4.83 20.46
CA LYS A 61 6.78 6.20 20.69
C LYS A 61 8.28 6.22 20.98
N HIS A 62 9.04 7.10 20.34
CA HIS A 62 10.42 7.39 20.71
C HIS A 62 10.52 8.78 21.34
N PRO A 63 11.16 8.95 22.52
CA PRO A 63 11.22 10.25 23.21
C PRO A 63 11.84 11.38 22.39
N PHE A 64 12.75 11.03 21.48
CA PHE A 64 13.42 11.96 20.56
C PHE A 64 13.03 11.71 19.11
N ALA A 65 11.79 11.26 18.87
CA ALA A 65 11.29 11.00 17.53
C ALA A 65 11.32 12.26 16.66
N ARG A 66 11.89 12.13 15.47
CA ARG A 66 11.97 13.24 14.50
C ARG A 66 10.81 13.23 13.51
N PHE A 67 10.37 12.02 13.17
CA PHE A 67 9.20 11.78 12.32
C PHE A 67 8.43 10.58 12.87
N THR A 68 7.23 10.41 12.35
CA THR A 68 6.41 9.22 12.56
C THR A 68 6.31 8.44 11.25
N ILE A 69 6.66 7.17 11.29
CA ILE A 69 6.46 6.23 10.18
C ILE A 69 5.06 5.62 10.33
N LEU A 70 4.19 5.77 9.34
CA LEU A 70 2.97 4.97 9.23
C LEU A 70 3.26 3.74 8.36
N TYR A 71 3.37 2.59 9.00
CA TYR A 71 3.85 1.33 8.43
C TYR A 71 2.69 0.41 8.05
N SER A 72 2.58 0.10 6.75
CA SER A 72 1.69 -0.91 6.18
C SER A 72 2.50 -2.18 5.92
N HIS A 73 2.22 -3.24 6.68
CA HIS A 73 2.99 -4.50 6.67
C HIS A 73 2.75 -5.38 5.42
N GLY A 74 3.55 -6.43 5.28
CA GLY A 74 3.43 -7.40 4.19
C GLY A 74 2.20 -8.30 4.32
N ASN A 75 1.96 -9.10 3.30
CA ASN A 75 0.78 -9.96 3.20
C ASN A 75 0.68 -11.07 4.26
N ALA A 76 1.75 -11.83 4.50
CA ALA A 76 1.73 -12.96 5.43
C ALA A 76 2.31 -12.56 6.80
N ALA A 77 1.94 -11.37 7.27
CA ALA A 77 2.41 -10.79 8.52
C ALA A 77 1.23 -10.23 9.31
N ASP A 78 1.35 -10.20 10.63
CA ASP A 78 0.51 -9.41 11.54
C ASP A 78 1.40 -8.59 12.50
N LEU A 79 0.77 -7.73 13.30
CA LEU A 79 1.50 -6.86 14.24
C LEU A 79 2.45 -7.60 15.20
N GLY A 80 2.12 -8.83 15.60
CA GLY A 80 2.95 -9.62 16.52
C GLY A 80 4.29 -10.00 15.89
N GLN A 81 4.31 -10.34 14.60
CA GLN A 81 5.54 -10.67 13.88
C GLN A 81 6.41 -9.44 13.57
N MET A 82 5.86 -8.23 13.66
CA MET A 82 6.55 -6.99 13.33
C MET A 82 7.26 -6.34 14.52
N VAL A 83 7.07 -6.88 15.74
CA VAL A 83 7.59 -6.30 16.99
C VAL A 83 9.09 -6.06 16.96
N ASP A 84 9.88 -7.09 16.65
CA ASP A 84 11.35 -6.99 16.66
C ASP A 84 11.84 -5.95 15.65
N LEU A 85 11.26 -5.93 14.45
CA LEU A 85 11.57 -4.93 13.43
C LEU A 85 11.28 -3.51 13.93
N PHE A 86 10.15 -3.30 14.60
CA PHE A 86 9.78 -1.97 15.11
C PHE A 86 10.70 -1.50 16.23
N ILE A 87 11.14 -2.40 17.10
CA ILE A 87 12.14 -2.09 18.14
C ILE A 87 13.45 -1.61 17.48
N GLU A 88 13.95 -2.37 16.51
CA GLU A 88 15.20 -2.06 15.80
C GLU A 88 15.11 -0.75 15.01
N LEU A 89 14.05 -0.56 14.21
CA LEU A 89 13.83 0.66 13.43
C LEU A 89 13.73 1.89 14.34
N ARG A 90 12.95 1.79 15.42
CA ARG A 90 12.77 2.88 16.39
C ARG A 90 14.09 3.27 17.04
N ALA A 91 14.88 2.30 17.50
CA ALA A 91 16.16 2.52 18.14
C ALA A 91 17.21 3.14 17.19
N HIS A 92 17.29 2.63 15.95
CA HIS A 92 18.32 3.04 15.00
C HIS A 92 18.01 4.30 14.21
N LEU A 93 16.72 4.66 14.07
CA LEU A 93 16.28 5.81 13.27
C LEU A 93 15.72 6.96 14.11
N ARG A 94 15.43 6.75 15.41
CA ARG A 94 14.81 7.75 16.30
C ARG A 94 13.52 8.31 15.70
N VAL A 95 12.58 7.40 15.45
CA VAL A 95 11.26 7.69 14.88
C VAL A 95 10.16 7.09 15.75
N ASN A 96 8.96 7.66 15.69
CA ASN A 96 7.78 6.91 16.10
C ASN A 96 7.37 5.96 14.98
N ILE A 97 6.68 4.87 15.32
CA ILE A 97 6.09 3.95 14.34
C ILE A 97 4.62 3.77 14.69
N MET A 98 3.74 4.12 13.77
CA MET A 98 2.33 3.73 13.79
C MET A 98 2.16 2.58 12.80
N SER A 99 1.68 1.45 13.27
CA SER A 99 1.40 0.27 12.45
C SER A 99 0.01 -0.24 12.76
N TYR A 100 -0.56 -1.02 11.86
CA TYR A 100 -1.91 -1.55 12.00
C TYR A 100 -2.06 -2.83 11.22
N ASP A 101 -2.98 -3.68 11.67
CA ASP A 101 -3.43 -4.84 10.90
C ASP A 101 -4.54 -4.45 9.95
N TYR A 102 -4.59 -5.10 8.79
CA TYR A 102 -5.70 -4.99 7.86
C TYR A 102 -6.99 -5.59 8.43
N SER A 103 -8.14 -5.18 7.91
CA SER A 103 -9.41 -5.87 8.17
C SER A 103 -9.27 -7.37 7.90
N GLY A 104 -9.60 -8.22 8.88
CA GLY A 104 -9.44 -9.67 8.81
C GLY A 104 -8.02 -10.21 9.06
N TYR A 105 -7.10 -9.37 9.52
CA TYR A 105 -5.75 -9.77 9.97
C TYR A 105 -5.64 -9.69 11.49
N GLY A 106 -4.81 -10.57 12.05
CA GLY A 106 -4.51 -10.59 13.48
C GLY A 106 -5.78 -10.53 14.33
N ARG A 107 -5.92 -9.46 15.13
CA ARG A 107 -7.11 -9.24 15.98
C ARG A 107 -8.11 -8.24 15.41
N SER A 108 -7.93 -7.83 14.16
CA SER A 108 -8.87 -6.98 13.43
C SER A 108 -10.07 -7.77 12.91
N THR A 109 -11.25 -7.16 12.93
CA THR A 109 -12.48 -7.81 12.46
C THR A 109 -12.62 -7.75 10.94
N GLY A 110 -13.61 -8.46 10.40
CA GLY A 110 -14.01 -8.34 9.00
C GLY A 110 -13.24 -9.30 8.09
N LYS A 111 -13.04 -8.90 6.83
CA LYS A 111 -12.34 -9.68 5.81
C LYS A 111 -11.40 -8.79 5.01
N PRO A 112 -10.25 -9.31 4.56
CA PRO A 112 -9.33 -8.51 3.78
C PRO A 112 -9.87 -8.28 2.38
N SER A 113 -9.70 -7.06 1.88
CA SER A 113 -9.97 -6.66 0.49
C SER A 113 -9.20 -5.37 0.19
N GLU A 114 -8.93 -5.09 -1.08
CA GLU A 114 -8.27 -3.83 -1.48
C GLU A 114 -8.97 -2.60 -0.85
N PHE A 115 -10.30 -2.49 -0.97
CA PHE A 115 -11.04 -1.36 -0.41
C PHE A 115 -10.98 -1.30 1.11
N ASN A 116 -11.02 -2.43 1.80
CA ASN A 116 -10.89 -2.43 3.26
C ASN A 116 -9.51 -1.92 3.67
N THR A 117 -8.41 -2.38 3.04
CA THR A 117 -7.06 -1.88 3.35
C THR A 117 -6.94 -0.36 3.20
N TYR A 118 -7.70 0.23 2.27
CA TYR A 118 -7.78 1.68 2.09
C TYR A 118 -8.56 2.37 3.21
N TYR A 119 -9.68 1.79 3.66
CA TYR A 119 -10.41 2.30 4.83
C TYR A 119 -9.60 2.16 6.12
N ASP A 120 -8.84 1.07 6.25
CA ASP A 120 -7.99 0.79 7.41
C ASP A 120 -6.90 1.86 7.55
N ILE A 121 -6.11 2.11 6.49
CA ILE A 121 -5.05 3.13 6.54
C ILE A 121 -5.60 4.54 6.73
N GLU A 122 -6.76 4.85 6.12
CA GLU A 122 -7.41 6.15 6.32
C GLU A 122 -7.87 6.34 7.77
N ALA A 123 -8.37 5.29 8.43
CA ALA A 123 -8.79 5.34 9.83
C ALA A 123 -7.58 5.56 10.76
N VAL A 124 -6.47 4.85 10.53
CA VAL A 124 -5.24 4.97 11.33
C VAL A 124 -4.55 6.32 11.11
N TYR A 125 -4.54 6.83 9.87
CA TYR A 125 -4.10 8.20 9.60
C TYR A 125 -4.95 9.25 10.34
N ASN A 126 -6.27 9.06 10.40
CA ASN A 126 -7.14 9.95 11.17
C ASN A 126 -6.89 9.86 12.68
N LEU A 127 -6.56 8.68 13.21
CA LEU A 127 -6.13 8.52 14.59
C LEU A 127 -4.84 9.32 14.85
N LEU A 128 -3.83 9.23 13.98
CA LEU A 128 -2.61 10.04 14.10
C LEU A 128 -2.90 11.55 14.06
N LYS A 129 -3.72 11.98 13.11
CA LYS A 129 -4.04 13.39 12.92
C LYS A 129 -4.86 13.96 14.09
N ASN A 130 -5.95 13.29 14.46
CA ASN A 130 -6.91 13.84 15.41
C ASN A 130 -6.61 13.43 16.85
N GLY A 131 -6.08 12.22 17.06
CA GLY A 131 -5.74 11.69 18.39
C GLY A 131 -4.38 12.15 18.89
N TYR A 132 -3.39 12.27 18.01
CA TYR A 132 -2.02 12.66 18.36
C TYR A 132 -1.59 14.03 17.82
N GLY A 133 -2.41 14.69 17.02
CA GLY A 133 -2.13 16.04 16.50
C GLY A 133 -1.05 16.11 15.42
N PHE A 134 -0.71 14.98 14.78
CA PHE A 134 0.32 14.96 13.72
C PHE A 134 -0.13 15.72 12.47
N LYS A 135 0.81 16.45 11.87
CA LYS A 135 0.65 17.04 10.55
C LYS A 135 1.21 16.10 9.47
N GLN A 136 0.84 16.33 8.21
CA GLN A 136 1.38 15.56 7.09
C GLN A 136 2.91 15.65 6.99
N GLU A 137 3.47 16.82 7.32
CA GLU A 137 4.91 17.11 7.28
C GLU A 137 5.73 16.34 8.33
N ASP A 138 5.07 15.69 9.29
CA ASP A 138 5.68 14.85 10.31
C ASP A 138 5.67 13.36 9.90
N LEU A 139 4.96 13.01 8.82
CA LEU A 139 4.63 11.64 8.46
C LEU A 139 5.42 11.15 7.25
N ILE A 140 6.05 9.99 7.43
CA ILE A 140 6.61 9.17 6.37
C ILE A 140 5.71 7.95 6.23
N LEU A 141 5.17 7.71 5.04
CA LEU A 141 4.41 6.48 4.80
C LEU A 141 5.36 5.37 4.37
N TYR A 142 5.19 4.18 4.91
CA TYR A 142 6.01 3.01 4.59
C TYR A 142 5.11 1.85 4.19
N GLY A 143 5.34 1.28 3.01
CA GLY A 143 4.59 0.11 2.53
C GLY A 143 5.50 -1.01 2.08
N GLN A 144 5.35 -2.19 2.71
CA GLN A 144 6.07 -3.41 2.35
C GLN A 144 5.21 -4.32 1.48
N SER A 145 5.69 -4.72 0.30
CA SER A 145 5.00 -5.65 -0.59
C SER A 145 3.56 -5.23 -0.86
N VAL A 146 2.56 -6.05 -0.50
CA VAL A 146 1.12 -5.72 -0.54
C VAL A 146 0.79 -4.40 0.16
N GLY A 147 1.48 -4.07 1.26
CA GLY A 147 1.29 -2.83 2.00
C GLY A 147 1.57 -1.56 1.18
N SER A 148 2.31 -1.66 0.07
CA SER A 148 2.48 -0.56 -0.88
C SER A 148 1.14 -0.06 -1.47
N GLY A 149 0.13 -0.94 -1.57
CA GLY A 149 -1.21 -0.62 -2.03
C GLY A 149 -1.89 0.48 -1.21
N PRO A 150 -2.21 0.23 0.08
CA PRO A 150 -2.79 1.24 0.96
C PRO A 150 -1.85 2.44 1.17
N THR A 151 -0.53 2.23 1.24
CA THR A 151 0.44 3.32 1.33
C THR A 151 0.31 4.31 0.16
N LEU A 152 0.33 3.84 -1.09
CA LEU A 152 0.23 4.71 -2.26
C LEU A 152 -1.18 5.26 -2.48
N HIS A 153 -2.22 4.55 -2.04
CA HIS A 153 -3.58 5.10 -1.95
C HIS A 153 -3.62 6.35 -1.07
N LEU A 154 -3.10 6.27 0.16
CA LEU A 154 -3.09 7.42 1.05
C LEU A 154 -2.15 8.51 0.52
N ALA A 155 -0.94 8.15 0.08
CA ALA A 155 0.05 9.10 -0.42
C ALA A 155 -0.48 9.92 -1.61
N SER A 156 -1.25 9.32 -2.51
CA SER A 156 -1.83 10.01 -3.68
C SER A 156 -2.84 11.11 -3.32
N LYS A 157 -3.36 11.12 -2.09
CA LYS A 157 -4.36 12.07 -1.61
C LYS A 157 -3.76 13.18 -0.75
N LEU A 158 -2.56 12.99 -0.23
CA LEU A 158 -1.89 13.92 0.67
C LEU A 158 -0.86 14.76 -0.10
N GLN A 159 -0.74 16.03 0.25
CA GLN A 159 0.07 17.00 -0.52
C GLN A 159 1.40 17.34 0.15
N ASN A 160 1.46 17.27 1.49
CA ASN A 160 2.61 17.74 2.26
C ASN A 160 3.24 16.61 3.08
N LEU A 161 3.21 15.37 2.58
CA LEU A 161 3.87 14.25 3.24
C LEU A 161 5.38 14.48 3.28
N ARG A 162 6.02 14.05 4.37
CA ARG A 162 7.47 14.14 4.49
C ARG A 162 8.19 13.25 3.48
N GLY A 163 7.63 12.07 3.21
CA GLY A 163 8.16 11.14 2.22
C GLY A 163 7.41 9.82 2.20
N VAL A 164 7.75 8.97 1.22
CA VAL A 164 7.21 7.62 1.08
C VAL A 164 8.37 6.64 0.93
N VAL A 165 8.32 5.54 1.69
CA VAL A 165 9.21 4.39 1.53
C VAL A 165 8.42 3.22 0.94
N LEU A 166 8.90 2.69 -0.17
CA LEU A 166 8.34 1.51 -0.83
C LEU A 166 9.34 0.37 -0.73
N HIS A 167 8.98 -0.66 0.03
CA HIS A 167 9.83 -1.82 0.28
C HIS A 167 9.26 -3.03 -0.48
N SER A 168 10.02 -3.54 -1.45
CA SER A 168 9.64 -4.69 -2.28
C SER A 168 8.22 -4.54 -2.87
N ALA A 169 7.90 -3.31 -3.28
CA ALA A 169 6.55 -2.89 -3.61
C ALA A 169 6.05 -3.45 -4.95
N ILE A 170 4.73 -3.57 -5.08
CA ILE A 170 4.08 -4.12 -6.28
C ILE A 170 3.60 -3.01 -7.21
N LEU A 171 3.72 -3.21 -8.54
CA LEU A 171 3.09 -2.31 -9.53
C LEU A 171 1.58 -2.45 -9.53
N SER A 172 1.10 -3.68 -9.44
CA SER A 172 -0.29 -4.09 -9.22
C SER A 172 -0.36 -5.59 -8.94
N GLY A 173 -1.48 -6.07 -8.39
CA GLY A 173 -1.64 -7.49 -8.05
C GLY A 173 -1.49 -8.41 -9.25
N LEU A 174 -2.09 -8.06 -10.40
CA LEU A 174 -1.96 -8.87 -11.61
C LEU A 174 -0.53 -8.91 -12.14
N ARG A 175 0.24 -7.82 -11.98
CA ARG A 175 1.64 -7.74 -12.45
C ARG A 175 2.60 -8.60 -11.65
N VAL A 176 2.25 -8.92 -10.40
CA VAL A 176 3.02 -9.88 -9.59
C VAL A 176 2.92 -11.28 -10.19
N LEU A 177 1.73 -11.66 -10.65
CA LEU A 177 1.47 -13.00 -11.19
C LEU A 177 1.90 -13.14 -12.65
N TYR A 178 1.73 -12.08 -13.44
CA TYR A 178 1.95 -12.11 -14.89
C TYR A 178 2.59 -10.80 -15.39
N PRO A 179 3.56 -10.84 -16.32
CA PRO A 179 4.23 -9.66 -16.86
C PRO A 179 3.35 -8.89 -17.87
N VAL A 180 2.20 -8.38 -17.41
CA VAL A 180 1.24 -7.63 -18.22
C VAL A 180 1.65 -6.16 -18.36
N LYS A 181 1.58 -5.63 -19.59
CA LYS A 181 1.89 -4.22 -19.87
C LYS A 181 0.71 -3.27 -19.63
N VAL A 182 -0.51 -3.80 -19.67
CA VAL A 182 -1.77 -3.02 -19.56
C VAL A 182 -2.37 -3.18 -18.16
N THR A 183 -2.98 -2.10 -17.66
CA THR A 183 -3.73 -2.13 -16.40
C THR A 183 -5.19 -2.45 -16.69
N PHE A 184 -5.71 -3.51 -16.07
CA PHE A 184 -7.10 -3.94 -16.27
C PHE A 184 -8.03 -3.34 -15.21
N TRP A 185 -9.32 -3.29 -15.51
CA TRP A 185 -10.32 -2.74 -14.58
C TRP A 185 -10.46 -3.58 -13.29
N PHE A 186 -10.27 -4.89 -13.38
CA PHE A 186 -10.32 -5.85 -12.26
C PHE A 186 -8.98 -6.04 -11.52
N ASP A 187 -7.92 -5.37 -11.96
CA ASP A 187 -6.62 -5.41 -11.27
C ASP A 187 -6.72 -4.70 -9.91
N ILE A 188 -5.96 -5.17 -8.92
CA ILE A 188 -5.94 -4.62 -7.57
C ILE A 188 -4.64 -3.88 -7.31
N PHE A 189 -4.65 -2.92 -6.40
CA PHE A 189 -3.47 -2.17 -5.98
C PHE A 189 -2.71 -1.56 -7.16
N LYS A 190 -3.42 -0.87 -8.05
CA LYS A 190 -2.88 -0.21 -9.26
C LYS A 190 -1.89 0.92 -8.94
N ASN A 191 -0.78 0.59 -8.31
CA ASN A 191 0.23 1.50 -7.79
C ASN A 191 0.96 2.21 -8.92
N ILE A 192 1.09 1.55 -10.08
CA ILE A 192 1.59 2.15 -11.32
C ILE A 192 0.83 3.42 -11.73
N ASP A 193 -0.46 3.51 -11.39
CA ASP A 193 -1.29 4.68 -11.66
C ASP A 193 -1.21 5.67 -10.49
N LYS A 194 -1.28 5.18 -9.25
CA LYS A 194 -1.29 6.01 -8.03
C LYS A 194 0.02 6.77 -7.79
N ILE A 195 1.18 6.17 -8.09
CA ILE A 195 2.51 6.75 -7.82
C ILE A 195 2.72 8.11 -8.48
N ARG A 196 2.04 8.36 -9.61
CA ARG A 196 2.12 9.62 -10.38
C ARG A 196 1.49 10.79 -9.63
N TYR A 197 0.66 10.54 -8.62
CA TYR A 197 0.00 11.57 -7.83
C TYR A 197 0.74 11.88 -6.51
N VAL A 198 1.81 11.14 -6.19
CA VAL A 198 2.61 11.36 -4.97
C VAL A 198 3.53 12.58 -5.17
N ASN A 199 3.38 13.57 -4.29
CA ASN A 199 4.08 14.87 -4.35
C ASN A 199 5.09 15.03 -3.20
N CYS A 200 5.90 14.00 -2.96
CA CYS A 200 6.96 14.03 -1.95
C CYS A 200 8.06 13.03 -2.35
N PRO A 201 9.24 13.07 -1.70
CA PRO A 201 10.33 12.15 -2.01
C PRO A 201 9.93 10.69 -1.82
N VAL A 202 10.16 9.88 -2.84
CA VAL A 202 9.91 8.43 -2.82
C VAL A 202 11.24 7.68 -2.76
N PHE A 203 11.44 6.92 -1.69
CA PHE A 203 12.56 6.02 -1.51
C PHE A 203 12.12 4.57 -1.76
N VAL A 204 12.77 3.90 -2.72
CA VAL A 204 12.49 2.50 -3.05
C VAL A 204 13.61 1.61 -2.52
N ILE A 205 13.23 0.53 -1.84
CA ILE A 205 14.10 -0.55 -1.37
C ILE A 205 13.62 -1.83 -2.04
N HIS A 206 14.50 -2.54 -2.75
CA HIS A 206 14.14 -3.79 -3.41
C HIS A 206 15.34 -4.73 -3.55
N GLY A 207 15.11 -6.02 -3.34
CA GLY A 207 16.10 -7.07 -3.58
C GLY A 207 16.30 -7.35 -5.07
N THR A 208 17.52 -7.60 -5.50
CA THR A 208 17.79 -7.95 -6.91
C THR A 208 17.45 -9.40 -7.26
N GLU A 209 17.29 -10.25 -6.25
CA GLU A 209 16.94 -11.68 -6.36
C GLU A 209 15.57 -11.94 -5.70
N ASP A 210 14.67 -10.96 -5.79
CA ASP A 210 13.30 -11.10 -5.30
C ASP A 210 12.47 -11.98 -6.26
N GLU A 211 12.29 -13.24 -5.87
CA GLU A 211 11.54 -14.24 -6.63
C GLU A 211 10.01 -14.12 -6.48
N ILE A 212 9.53 -13.28 -5.54
CA ILE A 212 8.09 -13.11 -5.29
C ILE A 212 7.56 -11.88 -6.01
N VAL A 213 8.30 -10.78 -5.94
CA VAL A 213 8.00 -9.53 -6.63
C VAL A 213 9.26 -9.10 -7.36
N ASP A 214 9.34 -9.38 -8.65
CA ASP A 214 10.50 -9.04 -9.46
C ASP A 214 10.92 -7.58 -9.27
N TYR A 215 12.24 -7.34 -9.14
CA TYR A 215 12.81 -6.03 -8.83
C TYR A 215 12.42 -4.94 -9.84
N SER A 216 12.00 -5.31 -11.06
CA SER A 216 11.47 -4.37 -12.05
C SER A 216 10.24 -3.61 -11.54
N HIS A 217 9.49 -4.15 -10.57
CA HIS A 217 8.37 -3.47 -9.94
C HIS A 217 8.84 -2.23 -9.18
N GLY A 218 9.79 -2.39 -8.26
CA GLY A 218 10.39 -1.29 -7.53
C GLY A 218 11.07 -0.29 -8.46
N LYS A 219 11.85 -0.78 -9.43
CA LYS A 219 12.51 0.06 -10.43
C LYS A 219 11.50 0.92 -11.19
N ARG A 220 10.40 0.33 -11.65
CA ARG A 220 9.39 1.05 -12.43
C ARG A 220 8.61 2.05 -11.58
N LEU A 221 8.30 1.72 -10.33
CA LEU A 221 7.69 2.68 -9.39
C LEU A 221 8.60 3.88 -9.16
N TRP A 222 9.89 3.65 -8.93
CA TRP A 222 10.89 4.70 -8.77
C TRP A 222 10.99 5.61 -10.00
N GLU A 223 11.06 5.04 -11.21
CA GLU A 223 11.07 5.80 -12.46
C GLU A 223 9.85 6.73 -12.60
N LEU A 224 8.68 6.26 -12.18
CA LEU A 224 7.41 6.97 -12.27
C LEU A 224 7.19 8.00 -11.14
N SER A 225 7.98 7.95 -10.06
CA SER A 225 7.91 8.94 -8.97
C SER A 225 8.27 10.34 -9.47
N LYS A 226 7.50 11.35 -9.05
CA LYS A 226 7.79 12.76 -9.36
C LYS A 226 9.09 13.21 -8.71
N GLU A 227 9.20 12.96 -7.40
CA GLU A 227 10.38 13.26 -6.61
C GLU A 227 11.08 11.95 -6.23
N LYS A 228 12.22 11.69 -6.87
CA LYS A 228 12.99 10.46 -6.69
C LYS A 228 14.02 10.67 -5.59
N TYR A 229 13.99 9.85 -4.56
CA TYR A 229 15.13 9.66 -3.67
C TYR A 229 16.00 8.51 -4.19
N ASP A 230 17.30 8.53 -3.92
CA ASP A 230 18.21 7.47 -4.37
C ASP A 230 17.74 6.10 -3.86
N PRO A 231 17.47 5.13 -4.77
CA PRO A 231 16.94 3.84 -4.38
C PRO A 231 18.01 2.94 -3.77
N LEU A 232 17.60 1.97 -2.96
CA LEU A 232 18.43 0.89 -2.47
C LEU A 232 18.07 -0.41 -3.20
N TRP A 233 18.94 -0.81 -4.12
CA TRP A 233 18.88 -2.13 -4.75
C TRP A 233 19.80 -3.09 -3.97
N VAL A 234 19.22 -3.96 -3.16
CA VAL A 234 19.98 -4.90 -2.31
C VAL A 234 20.45 -6.07 -3.16
N LYS A 235 21.74 -6.10 -3.47
CA LYS A 235 22.35 -7.18 -4.27
C LYS A 235 22.25 -8.51 -3.52
N GLY A 236 21.70 -9.54 -4.16
CA GLY A 236 21.46 -10.85 -3.53
C GLY A 236 20.32 -10.85 -2.50
N GLY A 237 19.61 -9.74 -2.33
CA GLY A 237 18.45 -9.65 -1.47
C GLY A 237 17.22 -10.29 -2.13
N GLY A 238 16.46 -11.06 -1.34
CA GLY A 238 15.16 -11.63 -1.72
C GLY A 238 13.99 -10.84 -1.14
N HIS A 239 12.77 -11.39 -1.18
CA HIS A 239 11.55 -10.66 -0.79
C HIS A 239 11.45 -10.32 0.71
N CYS A 240 11.89 -11.25 1.57
CA CYS A 240 11.59 -11.23 3.02
C CYS A 240 12.85 -11.12 3.91
N ASN A 241 14.01 -10.79 3.34
CA ASN A 241 15.27 -10.76 4.10
C ASN A 241 16.01 -9.43 4.04
N LEU A 242 15.47 -8.40 3.38
CA LEU A 242 16.21 -7.16 3.12
C LEU A 242 16.58 -6.43 4.41
N GLU A 243 15.77 -6.54 5.46
CA GLU A 243 16.00 -5.94 6.77
C GLU A 243 17.23 -6.51 7.48
N THR A 244 17.67 -7.71 7.10
CA THR A 244 18.87 -8.37 7.67
C THR A 244 20.18 -7.84 7.07
N PHE A 245 20.12 -7.12 5.93
CA PHE A 245 21.29 -6.56 5.29
C PHE A 245 21.72 -5.26 5.99
N PRO A 246 23.02 -5.05 6.28
CA PRO A 246 23.49 -3.85 6.97
C PRO A 246 23.22 -2.56 6.19
N GLU A 247 23.09 -2.64 4.87
CA GLU A 247 22.71 -1.53 3.99
C GLU A 247 21.32 -0.99 4.31
N TYR A 248 20.38 -1.82 4.76
CA TYR A 248 18.99 -1.43 5.00
C TYR A 248 18.90 -0.30 6.02
N ILE A 249 19.37 -0.52 7.25
CA ILE A 249 19.37 0.50 8.30
C ILE A 249 20.22 1.71 7.91
N LYS A 250 21.36 1.49 7.24
CA LYS A 250 22.25 2.57 6.78
C LYS A 250 21.53 3.51 5.82
N TYR A 251 20.80 2.99 4.82
CA TYR A 251 20.08 3.80 3.84
C TYR A 251 18.81 4.41 4.42
N MET A 252 18.08 3.69 5.28
CA MET A 252 16.95 4.26 6.02
C MET A 252 17.40 5.49 6.83
N ARG A 253 18.54 5.40 7.53
CA ARG A 253 19.10 6.54 8.27
C ARG A 253 19.46 7.71 7.34
N LYS A 254 20.05 7.43 6.17
CA LYS A 254 20.33 8.46 5.16
C LYS A 254 19.06 9.15 4.69
N PHE A 255 18.00 8.38 4.41
CA PHE A 255 16.71 8.90 3.99
C PHE A 255 16.11 9.81 5.07
N ILE A 256 15.99 9.31 6.31
CA ILE A 256 15.45 10.08 7.45
C ILE A 256 16.24 11.38 7.68
N ASN A 257 17.57 11.36 7.59
CA ASN A 257 18.41 12.55 7.73
C ASN A 257 18.26 13.53 6.55
N ALA A 258 18.02 13.03 5.34
CA ALA A 258 17.73 13.88 4.19
C ALA A 258 16.37 14.57 4.35
N MET A 259 15.37 13.84 4.86
CA MET A 259 14.02 14.35 5.04
C MET A 259 13.94 15.54 6.01
N GLU A 260 14.79 15.60 7.04
CA GLU A 260 14.89 16.79 7.91
C GLU A 260 15.36 18.05 7.19
N LYS A 261 16.27 17.88 6.23
CA LYS A 261 16.89 19.01 5.53
C LYS A 261 15.99 19.60 4.46
N ILE A 262 14.90 18.91 4.13
CA ILE A 262 13.91 19.38 3.17
C ILE A 262 13.04 20.43 3.84
N ASN A 263 13.16 21.66 3.35
CA ASN A 263 12.17 22.70 3.62
C ASN A 263 10.92 22.37 2.82
N ILE A 264 9.84 21.97 3.50
CA ILE A 264 8.54 21.82 2.85
C ILE A 264 7.98 23.23 2.65
N THR A 265 8.32 23.84 1.51
CA THR A 265 7.70 25.10 1.11
C THR A 265 6.30 24.76 0.63
N CYS A 266 5.27 25.09 1.42
CA CYS A 266 3.87 24.99 1.02
C CYS A 266 3.66 25.76 -0.29
N GLN A 267 3.66 25.08 -1.43
CA GLN A 267 3.21 25.66 -2.69
C GLN A 267 1.68 25.70 -2.68
N THR A 268 1.12 26.66 -1.96
CA THR A 268 -0.21 27.15 -2.31
C THR A 268 -0.10 27.93 -3.61
N ASN A 269 -0.15 27.22 -4.74
CA ASN A 269 -0.47 27.86 -6.01
C ASN A 269 -1.95 28.28 -5.94
N LYS A 270 -2.20 29.45 -5.34
CA LYS A 270 -3.44 30.19 -5.58
C LYS A 270 -3.34 30.72 -7.02
N PRO A 271 -4.26 30.35 -7.93
CA PRO A 271 -4.37 31.06 -9.19
C PRO A 271 -4.75 32.52 -8.86
N GLN A 272 -3.93 33.48 -9.28
CA GLN A 272 -4.34 34.87 -9.32
C GLN A 272 -5.51 34.99 -10.30
N LEU A 273 -6.71 35.23 -9.77
CA LEU A 273 -7.87 35.67 -10.54
C LEU A 273 -7.60 37.08 -11.05
N THR A 274 -7.18 37.20 -12.31
CA THR A 274 -7.35 38.43 -13.08
C THR A 274 -8.73 38.40 -13.72
N GLN A 275 -9.59 39.32 -13.26
CA GLN A 275 -10.95 39.51 -13.76
C GLN A 275 -10.99 40.25 -15.10
N ASN A 276 -11.91 39.80 -15.98
CA ASN A 276 -12.77 40.55 -16.93
C ASN A 276 -12.78 39.97 -18.36
N PRO A 277 -13.88 40.15 -19.13
CA PRO A 277 -15.25 39.74 -18.85
C PRO A 277 -15.85 38.87 -19.99
N SER A 278 -17.07 38.40 -19.74
CA SER A 278 -17.87 37.44 -20.51
C SER A 278 -18.10 37.77 -22.00
N ILE A 279 -18.11 36.72 -22.83
CA ILE A 279 -19.05 36.60 -23.96
C ILE A 279 -19.64 35.18 -23.95
N THR A 280 -20.96 35.15 -23.77
CA THR A 280 -21.89 34.03 -23.94
C THR A 280 -21.88 33.48 -25.36
N GLU A 281 -21.84 32.15 -25.51
CA GLU A 281 -22.63 31.48 -26.54
C GLU A 281 -22.97 30.04 -26.13
N SER A 282 -24.28 29.77 -26.08
CA SER A 282 -24.89 28.50 -25.77
C SER A 282 -25.06 27.68 -27.04
N ARG A 283 -24.57 26.43 -27.05
CA ARG A 283 -25.10 25.39 -27.95
C ARG A 283 -25.24 24.06 -27.23
N HIS A 284 -26.51 23.73 -26.99
CA HIS A 284 -27.01 22.37 -26.83
C HIS A 284 -26.44 21.45 -27.91
N ASN A 285 -26.03 20.23 -27.55
CA ASN A 285 -26.34 19.05 -28.34
C ASN A 285 -26.20 17.73 -27.53
N LYS A 286 -27.37 17.16 -27.26
CA LYS A 286 -27.79 15.75 -27.38
C LYS A 286 -26.84 14.65 -26.88
N CYS A 287 -27.31 14.04 -25.80
CA CYS A 287 -27.13 12.66 -25.38
C CYS A 287 -27.23 11.67 -26.56
N LEU A 288 -26.24 10.79 -26.71
CA LEU A 288 -26.30 9.58 -27.55
C LEU A 288 -26.04 8.35 -26.66
N ARG A 289 -27.06 7.50 -26.58
CA ARG A 289 -27.02 6.13 -26.07
C ARG A 289 -26.67 5.17 -27.22
N PHE A 290 -26.37 3.91 -26.82
CA PHE A 290 -26.08 2.69 -27.60
C PHE A 290 -24.59 2.51 -27.99
N ALA A 291 -23.97 1.33 -27.93
CA ALA A 291 -24.48 -0.04 -27.78
C ALA A 291 -23.43 -0.94 -27.06
N ASN A 292 -23.90 -2.07 -26.51
CA ASN A 292 -23.06 -3.20 -26.10
C ASN A 292 -22.32 -3.77 -27.31
N GLU A 293 -21.00 -3.64 -27.37
CA GLU A 293 -20.15 -4.45 -28.25
C GLU A 293 -19.28 -5.38 -27.42
N PHE A 294 -19.49 -6.68 -27.62
CA PHE A 294 -18.62 -7.74 -27.13
C PHE A 294 -17.27 -7.64 -27.83
N VAL A 295 -16.20 -7.37 -27.07
CA VAL A 295 -14.83 -7.41 -27.58
C VAL A 295 -14.42 -8.89 -27.72
N ARG A 296 -14.40 -9.40 -28.96
CA ARG A 296 -13.75 -10.68 -29.30
C ARG A 296 -12.23 -10.51 -29.20
N ILE A 297 -11.61 -11.06 -28.16
CA ILE A 297 -10.15 -11.16 -28.07
C ILE A 297 -9.71 -12.43 -28.81
N ARG A 298 -9.03 -12.27 -29.95
CA ARG A 298 -8.26 -13.37 -30.58
C ARG A 298 -6.89 -13.45 -29.90
N ILE A 299 -6.68 -14.49 -29.10
CA ILE A 299 -5.34 -14.87 -28.64
C ILE A 299 -4.73 -15.76 -29.73
N CYS A 300 -3.70 -15.25 -30.41
CA CYS A 300 -2.96 -16.00 -31.42
C CYS A 300 -1.72 -16.63 -30.75
N LEU A 301 -1.81 -17.92 -30.40
CA LEU A 301 -0.68 -18.68 -29.85
C LEU A 301 0.23 -19.18 -30.99
N ARG A 302 1.49 -18.75 -30.99
CA ARG A 302 2.54 -19.26 -31.89
C ARG A 302 3.12 -20.56 -31.32
N HIS A 303 2.56 -21.70 -31.74
CA HIS A 303 3.21 -22.95 -32.15
C HIS A 303 2.28 -24.16 -31.91
N HIS A 304 1.91 -24.81 -33.02
CA HIS A 304 1.40 -26.18 -33.19
C HIS A 304 0.35 -26.73 -32.19
N LYS A 305 -0.91 -26.31 -32.36
CA LYS A 305 -2.11 -27.16 -32.62
C LYS A 305 -3.35 -26.27 -32.53
N LYS A 306 -4.14 -26.18 -33.61
CA LYS A 306 -5.43 -25.48 -33.62
C LYS A 306 -6.42 -26.25 -32.74
N PHE A 307 -6.87 -25.63 -31.66
CA PHE A 307 -8.15 -25.97 -31.01
C PHE A 307 -9.08 -24.79 -31.23
N GLU A 308 -10.10 -24.96 -32.07
CA GLU A 308 -11.20 -24.02 -32.20
C GLU A 308 -12.34 -24.51 -31.30
N GLY A 309 -12.59 -23.77 -30.22
CA GLY A 309 -13.74 -23.96 -29.35
C GLY A 309 -14.26 -22.59 -28.90
N VAL A 310 -15.53 -22.32 -29.15
CA VAL A 310 -16.23 -21.17 -28.59
C VAL A 310 -16.70 -21.59 -27.20
N PHE A 311 -16.15 -20.99 -26.16
CA PHE A 311 -16.65 -21.15 -24.80
C PHE A 311 -17.21 -19.82 -24.32
N ASP A 312 -18.53 -19.79 -24.09
CA ASP A 312 -19.19 -18.71 -23.35
C ASP A 312 -18.90 -18.91 -21.86
N LEU A 313 -17.73 -18.41 -21.43
CA LEU A 313 -17.33 -18.47 -20.02
C LEU A 313 -17.54 -17.11 -19.35
N ASN A 314 -18.23 -17.13 -18.20
CA ASN A 314 -18.41 -15.95 -17.35
C ASN A 314 -17.04 -15.50 -16.79
N PRO A 315 -16.78 -14.20 -16.54
CA PRO A 315 -15.54 -13.71 -15.92
C PRO A 315 -14.98 -14.54 -14.73
N VAL A 316 -15.84 -15.21 -13.97
CA VAL A 316 -15.46 -16.15 -12.89
C VAL A 316 -14.68 -17.36 -13.42
N GLU A 317 -15.10 -17.92 -14.54
CA GLU A 317 -14.47 -19.09 -15.17
C GLU A 317 -13.16 -18.73 -15.87
N ILE A 318 -12.99 -17.48 -16.30
CA ILE A 318 -11.71 -16.97 -16.85
C ILE A 318 -10.63 -16.94 -15.75
N VAL A 319 -10.99 -16.49 -14.55
CA VAL A 319 -10.06 -16.48 -13.40
C VAL A 319 -9.70 -17.90 -12.99
N VAL A 320 -10.68 -18.80 -12.89
CA VAL A 320 -10.44 -20.22 -12.54
C VAL A 320 -9.65 -20.96 -13.62
N ALA A 321 -9.86 -20.65 -14.90
CA ALA A 321 -9.11 -21.23 -16.01
C ALA A 321 -7.64 -20.79 -16.01
N LEU A 322 -7.36 -19.52 -15.71
CA LEU A 322 -5.99 -19.02 -15.55
C LEU A 322 -5.28 -19.67 -14.35
N PHE A 323 -5.99 -19.94 -13.25
CA PHE A 323 -5.44 -20.63 -12.08
C PHE A 323 -5.18 -22.14 -12.31
N ARG A 324 -6.01 -22.84 -13.09
CA ARG A 324 -5.82 -24.28 -13.36
C ARG A 324 -4.69 -24.57 -14.35
N TRP A 325 -4.41 -23.67 -15.28
CA TRP A 325 -3.37 -23.87 -16.29
C TRP A 325 -1.95 -23.61 -15.78
N GLY A 326 -1.79 -22.84 -14.70
CA GLY A 326 -0.49 -22.59 -14.05
C GLY A 326 0.06 -23.73 -13.20
N ASN A 327 -0.72 -24.80 -12.98
CA ASN A 327 -0.34 -25.99 -12.21
C ASN A 327 -0.33 -27.28 -13.07
N SER A 328 -0.23 -27.16 -14.40
CA SER A 328 -0.20 -28.30 -15.35
C SER A 328 1.13 -28.39 -16.09
#